data_AF-A0A368FTY0-F1
#
_entry.id   AF-A0A368FTY0-F1
#
_cell.length_a   1.000
_cell.length_b   1.000
_cell.length_c   1.000
_cell.angle_alpha   90.00
_cell.angle_beta   90.00
_cell.angle_gamma   90.00
#
_symmetry.space_group_name_H-M   'P 1'
#
loop_
_entity.id
_entity.type
_entity.pdbx_description
1 polymer ?
#
loop_
_entity_poly.entity_id
_entity_poly.type
_entity_poly.pdbx_seq_one_letter_code
_entity_poly.pdbx_strand_id
1 'polypeptide(L)'
;MKVDEAKKMARENMKDIVAVGFDPAKTFMFNDFDYMCPPFYENVVKIWKVVTGNQGRAIFGFTPEDSMGKAAFPAIEAAPCFASSFPHIFGTKTDIPCLIPCAIDQDPYFRMTRDVAPRLKFPKPALIYSTFLPALQGAQTKMAASDSTTCIYLSDTAKQIKNKINKYAFSGGQASIEEHRALGGNCDVDISYQFLRYFLDSDERLEEIRQVLQYTSGQMLTGELKKLAIDEVTKVILDMQARRKNVTDESLDEFLKIRPLKYKF
;
A
#
# COMPACT_ATOMS: atom_id res chain seq x y z
N MET A 1 -12.93 -6.30 -16.95
CA MET A 1 -11.67 -5.65 -17.32
C MET A 1 -10.95 -6.54 -18.32
N LYS A 2 -10.58 -6.00 -19.47
CA LYS A 2 -9.79 -6.71 -20.49
C LYS A 2 -8.30 -6.67 -20.12
N VAL A 3 -7.49 -7.57 -20.71
CA VAL A 3 -6.04 -7.62 -20.46
C VAL A 3 -5.37 -6.30 -20.80
N ASP A 4 -5.70 -5.69 -21.95
CA ASP A 4 -5.11 -4.41 -22.36
C ASP A 4 -5.44 -3.26 -21.39
N GLU A 5 -6.65 -3.27 -20.83
CA GLU A 5 -7.05 -2.32 -19.78
C GLU A 5 -6.22 -2.52 -18.51
N ALA A 6 -6.01 -3.78 -18.09
CA ALA A 6 -5.19 -4.11 -16.93
C ALA A 6 -3.72 -3.70 -17.14
N LYS A 7 -3.14 -3.95 -18.32
CA LYS A 7 -1.77 -3.51 -18.65
C LYS A 7 -1.63 -1.99 -18.65
N LYS A 8 -2.63 -1.28 -19.20
CA LYS A 8 -2.66 0.19 -19.19
C LYS A 8 -2.74 0.73 -17.76
N MET A 9 -3.60 0.16 -16.92
CA MET A 9 -3.70 0.54 -15.49
C MET A 9 -2.39 0.28 -14.74
N ALA A 10 -1.78 -0.89 -14.95
CA ALA A 10 -0.49 -1.22 -14.35
C ALA A 10 0.57 -0.18 -14.72
N ARG A 11 0.69 0.19 -16.00
CA ARG A 11 1.67 1.20 -16.44
C ARG A 11 1.44 2.57 -15.79
N GLU A 12 0.18 3.02 -15.66
CA GLU A 12 -0.12 4.30 -14.99
C GLU A 12 0.13 4.25 -13.47
N ASN A 13 -0.17 3.15 -12.80
CA ASN A 13 0.14 2.98 -11.38
C ASN A 13 1.65 2.86 -11.12
N MET A 14 2.40 2.26 -12.04
CA MET A 14 3.85 2.24 -11.95
C MET A 14 4.45 3.67 -11.98
N LYS A 15 3.86 4.60 -12.75
CA LYS A 15 4.28 6.02 -12.71
C LYS A 15 4.02 6.65 -11.34
N ASP A 16 2.91 6.32 -10.69
CA ASP A 16 2.63 6.76 -9.31
C ASP A 16 3.68 6.22 -8.32
N ILE A 17 4.09 4.96 -8.46
CA ILE A 17 5.13 4.33 -7.62
C ILE A 17 6.49 4.98 -7.86
N VAL A 18 6.89 5.21 -9.11
CA VAL A 18 8.15 5.91 -9.44
C VAL A 18 8.16 7.31 -8.85
N ALA A 19 7.01 8.01 -8.86
CA ALA A 19 6.86 9.34 -8.26
C ALA A 19 7.06 9.35 -6.73
N VAL A 20 7.13 8.20 -6.05
CA VAL A 20 7.55 8.14 -4.63
C VAL A 20 9.04 8.50 -4.48
N GLY A 21 9.87 8.23 -5.49
CA GLY A 21 11.30 8.57 -5.49
C GLY A 21 12.25 7.39 -5.32
N PHE A 22 11.87 6.19 -5.78
CA PHE A 22 12.76 5.03 -5.79
C PHE A 22 13.97 5.23 -6.70
N ASP A 23 15.12 4.69 -6.31
CA ASP A 23 16.36 4.72 -7.09
C ASP A 23 16.33 3.59 -8.15
N PRO A 24 16.28 3.89 -9.46
CA PRO A 24 16.23 2.86 -10.48
C PRO A 24 17.47 1.97 -10.44
N ALA A 25 18.63 2.43 -9.94
CA ALA A 25 19.79 1.55 -9.80
C ALA A 25 19.56 0.39 -8.81
N LYS A 26 18.56 0.49 -7.93
CA LYS A 26 18.25 -0.48 -6.87
C LYS A 26 16.83 -1.05 -6.95
N THR A 27 16.04 -0.61 -7.91
CA THR A 27 14.61 -0.96 -8.00
C THR A 27 14.31 -1.56 -9.36
N PHE A 28 13.76 -2.77 -9.34
CA PHE A 28 13.17 -3.43 -10.49
C PHE A 28 11.66 -3.52 -10.27
N MET A 29 10.89 -3.02 -11.24
CA MET A 29 9.44 -3.13 -11.26
C MET A 29 9.06 -4.01 -12.44
N PHE A 30 7.97 -4.76 -12.32
CA PHE A 30 7.53 -5.63 -13.39
C PHE A 30 6.01 -5.76 -13.43
N ASN A 31 5.50 -6.07 -14.61
CA ASN A 31 4.13 -6.47 -14.84
C ASN A 31 4.12 -7.99 -15.01
N ASP A 32 3.27 -8.71 -14.27
CA ASP A 32 3.16 -10.17 -14.37
C ASP A 32 2.94 -10.66 -15.81
N PHE A 33 2.17 -9.92 -16.61
CA PHE A 33 1.95 -10.26 -18.02
C PHE A 33 3.20 -10.18 -18.89
N ASP A 34 4.18 -9.36 -18.50
CA ASP A 34 5.38 -9.09 -19.30
C ASP A 34 6.62 -9.81 -18.74
N TYR A 35 6.65 -10.10 -17.43
CA TYR A 35 7.81 -10.68 -16.75
C TYR A 35 7.71 -12.17 -16.44
N MET A 36 6.63 -12.86 -16.81
CA MET A 36 6.44 -14.32 -16.64
C MET A 36 7.46 -15.16 -17.46
N CYS A 37 8.74 -14.99 -17.14
CA CYS A 37 9.89 -15.61 -17.76
C CYS A 37 10.15 -17.00 -17.14
N PRO A 38 10.97 -17.85 -17.77
CA PRO A 38 11.10 -19.25 -17.34
C PRO A 38 11.47 -19.44 -15.86
N PRO A 39 12.47 -18.73 -15.29
CA PRO A 39 12.84 -18.90 -13.87
C PRO A 39 11.73 -18.48 -12.89
N PHE A 40 10.99 -17.43 -13.23
CA PHE A 40 9.85 -16.97 -12.45
C PHE A 40 8.72 -18.01 -12.48
N TYR A 41 8.35 -18.47 -13.69
CA TYR A 41 7.31 -19.47 -13.89
C TYR A 41 7.64 -20.83 -13.27
N GLU A 42 8.91 -21.24 -13.27
CA GLU A 42 9.36 -22.45 -12.56
C GLU A 42 9.03 -22.38 -11.07
N ASN A 43 9.21 -21.23 -10.42
CA ASN A 43 8.86 -21.08 -9.01
C ASN A 43 7.34 -21.07 -8.80
N VAL A 44 6.58 -20.46 -9.70
CA VAL A 44 5.10 -20.56 -9.72
C VAL A 44 4.66 -22.03 -9.76
N VAL A 45 5.22 -22.84 -10.67
CA VAL A 45 4.88 -24.27 -10.81
C VAL A 45 5.28 -25.07 -9.57
N LYS A 46 6.47 -24.79 -8.99
CA LYS A 46 6.91 -25.42 -7.73
C LYS A 46 5.91 -25.16 -6.60
N ILE A 47 5.38 -23.94 -6.50
CA ILE A 47 4.39 -23.55 -5.49
C ILE A 47 3.04 -24.22 -5.76
N TRP A 48 2.53 -24.21 -6.99
CA TRP A 48 1.29 -24.93 -7.35
C TRP A 48 1.35 -26.41 -7.03
N LYS A 49 2.52 -27.05 -7.18
CA LYS A 49 2.68 -28.47 -6.84
C LYS A 49 2.51 -28.75 -5.34
N VAL A 50 2.82 -27.79 -4.48
CA VAL A 50 2.85 -28.00 -3.02
C VAL A 50 1.66 -27.39 -2.29
N VAL A 51 0.96 -26.42 -2.88
CA VAL A 51 -0.29 -25.84 -2.37
C VAL A 51 -1.47 -26.63 -2.90
N THR A 52 -2.19 -27.32 -2.02
CA THR A 52 -3.40 -28.06 -2.40
C THR A 52 -4.59 -27.12 -2.60
N GLY A 53 -5.56 -27.53 -3.42
CA GLY A 53 -6.81 -26.78 -3.59
C GLY A 53 -7.57 -26.59 -2.26
N ASN A 54 -7.51 -27.55 -1.34
CA ASN A 54 -8.10 -27.42 0.00
C ASN A 54 -7.43 -26.30 0.82
N GLN A 55 -6.09 -26.23 0.81
CA GLN A 55 -5.36 -25.15 1.47
C GLN A 55 -5.71 -23.79 0.87
N GLY A 56 -5.71 -23.70 -0.46
CA GLY A 56 -6.10 -22.48 -1.15
C GLY A 56 -7.51 -22.01 -0.76
N ARG A 57 -8.50 -22.91 -0.74
CA ARG A 57 -9.86 -22.57 -0.31
C ARG A 57 -9.93 -22.11 1.15
N ALA A 58 -9.21 -22.78 2.04
CA ALA A 58 -9.19 -22.43 3.46
C ALA A 58 -8.58 -21.03 3.72
N ILE A 59 -7.59 -20.63 2.91
CA ILE A 59 -6.87 -19.37 3.09
C ILE A 59 -7.57 -18.20 2.38
N PHE A 60 -8.00 -18.41 1.13
CA PHE A 60 -8.49 -17.33 0.26
C PHE A 60 -10.01 -17.38 0.00
N GLY A 61 -10.70 -18.42 0.48
CA GLY A 61 -12.16 -18.52 0.39
C GLY A 61 -12.71 -18.70 -1.03
N PHE A 62 -11.91 -19.14 -2.00
CA PHE A 62 -12.44 -19.40 -3.35
C PHE A 62 -13.36 -20.63 -3.37
N THR A 63 -14.35 -20.62 -4.26
CA THR A 63 -15.32 -21.72 -4.40
C THR A 63 -15.07 -22.49 -5.70
N PRO A 64 -15.69 -23.68 -5.90
CA PRO A 64 -15.58 -24.42 -7.16
C PRO A 64 -16.10 -23.65 -8.39
N GLU A 65 -16.95 -22.64 -8.20
CA GLU A 65 -17.51 -21.79 -9.24
C GLU A 65 -16.55 -20.67 -9.68
N ASP A 66 -15.51 -20.38 -8.89
CA ASP A 66 -14.49 -19.40 -9.25
C ASP A 66 -13.63 -19.87 -10.42
N SER A 67 -13.15 -18.92 -11.22
CA SER A 67 -12.24 -19.23 -12.33
C SER A 67 -10.94 -19.89 -11.85
N MET A 68 -10.39 -20.80 -12.65
CA MET A 68 -9.09 -21.44 -12.36
C MET A 68 -7.97 -20.40 -12.16
N GLY A 69 -8.01 -19.28 -12.88
CA GLY A 69 -7.04 -18.19 -12.72
C GLY A 69 -7.03 -17.60 -11.30
N LYS A 70 -8.20 -17.41 -10.69
CA LYS A 70 -8.33 -16.92 -9.30
C LYS A 70 -7.72 -17.91 -8.30
N ALA A 71 -7.99 -19.20 -8.47
CA ALA A 71 -7.42 -20.25 -7.61
C ALA A 71 -5.91 -20.42 -7.80
N ALA A 72 -5.39 -20.15 -9.00
CA ALA A 72 -3.98 -20.28 -9.34
C ALA A 72 -3.14 -19.04 -8.95
N PHE A 73 -3.74 -17.86 -8.90
CA PHE A 73 -3.05 -16.59 -8.66
C PHE A 73 -2.15 -16.54 -7.41
N PRO A 74 -2.50 -17.14 -6.24
CA PRO A 74 -1.64 -17.06 -5.05
C PRO A 74 -0.19 -17.51 -5.25
N ALA A 75 0.08 -18.43 -6.18
CA ALA A 75 1.45 -18.84 -6.48
C ALA A 75 2.25 -17.77 -7.23
N ILE A 76 1.57 -16.93 -8.03
CA ILE A 76 2.18 -15.80 -8.73
C ILE A 76 2.62 -14.75 -7.71
N GLU A 77 1.77 -14.42 -6.73
CA GLU A 77 2.10 -13.49 -5.63
C GLU A 77 3.23 -14.03 -4.72
N ALA A 78 3.30 -15.36 -4.55
CA ALA A 78 4.31 -16.00 -3.72
C ALA A 78 5.70 -16.11 -4.41
N ALA A 79 5.75 -16.25 -5.74
CA ALA A 79 7.00 -16.45 -6.46
C ALA A 79 8.05 -15.32 -6.30
N PRO A 80 7.68 -14.01 -6.26
CA PRO A 80 8.60 -12.92 -5.98
C PRO A 80 9.35 -13.00 -4.65
N CYS A 81 8.85 -13.80 -3.70
CA CYS A 81 9.49 -13.98 -2.39
C CYS A 81 10.82 -14.77 -2.49
N PHE A 82 11.09 -15.40 -3.63
CA PHE A 82 12.26 -16.26 -3.83
C PHE A 82 13.22 -15.64 -4.84
N ALA A 83 14.48 -15.44 -4.44
CA ALA A 83 15.51 -14.80 -5.26
C ALA A 83 15.73 -15.48 -6.63
N SER A 84 15.51 -16.80 -6.71
CA SER A 84 15.58 -17.56 -7.96
C SER A 84 14.57 -17.11 -9.03
N SER A 85 13.55 -16.34 -8.65
CA SER A 85 12.59 -15.73 -9.59
C SER A 85 13.21 -14.58 -10.39
N PHE A 86 14.33 -14.01 -9.93
CA PHE A 86 15.01 -12.87 -10.54
C PHE A 86 16.52 -13.12 -10.76
N PRO A 87 16.90 -14.08 -11.62
CA PRO A 87 18.32 -14.44 -11.80
C PRO A 87 19.16 -13.31 -12.41
N HIS A 88 18.54 -12.38 -13.13
CA HIS A 88 19.20 -11.18 -13.62
C HIS A 88 19.65 -10.22 -12.49
N ILE A 89 19.08 -10.35 -11.29
CA ILE A 89 19.44 -9.59 -10.09
C ILE A 89 20.31 -10.44 -9.16
N PHE A 90 19.92 -11.69 -8.92
CA PHE A 90 20.48 -12.54 -7.86
C PHE A 90 21.32 -13.72 -8.38
N GLY A 91 21.52 -13.85 -9.69
CA GLY A 91 22.24 -14.95 -10.30
C GLY A 91 21.60 -16.30 -9.99
N THR A 92 22.41 -17.25 -9.53
CA THR A 92 21.96 -18.61 -9.18
C THR A 92 21.67 -18.78 -7.68
N LYS A 93 21.68 -17.68 -6.90
CA LYS A 93 21.46 -17.72 -5.45
C LYS A 93 20.00 -18.03 -5.13
N THR A 94 19.79 -18.87 -4.13
CA THR A 94 18.46 -19.28 -3.65
C THR A 94 18.25 -18.99 -2.17
N ASP A 95 19.28 -18.53 -1.49
CA ASP A 95 19.40 -18.35 -0.04
C ASP A 95 19.27 -16.88 0.40
N ILE A 96 19.13 -15.95 -0.54
CA ILE A 96 18.91 -14.53 -0.24
C ILE A 96 17.52 -14.37 0.41
N PRO A 97 17.43 -13.84 1.63
CA PRO A 97 16.15 -13.62 2.31
C PRO A 97 15.36 -12.47 1.66
N CYS A 98 14.04 -12.57 1.71
CA CYS A 98 13.12 -11.54 1.25
C CYS A 98 12.46 -10.85 2.45
N LEU A 99 12.38 -9.52 2.42
CA LEU A 99 11.60 -8.71 3.37
C LEU A 99 10.44 -8.07 2.62
N ILE A 100 9.22 -8.21 3.15
CA ILE A 100 7.98 -7.78 2.51
C ILE A 100 7.29 -6.73 3.39
N PRO A 101 7.35 -5.44 3.02
CA PRO A 101 6.50 -4.41 3.61
C PRO A 101 5.12 -4.44 2.96
N CYS A 102 4.06 -4.67 3.73
CA CYS A 102 2.70 -4.67 3.20
C CYS A 102 1.67 -4.29 4.27
N ALA A 103 0.45 -3.95 3.87
CA ALA A 103 -0.67 -3.89 4.82
C ALA A 103 -1.06 -5.32 5.27
N ILE A 104 -1.70 -5.43 6.43
CA ILE A 104 -2.01 -6.72 7.06
C ILE A 104 -2.96 -7.61 6.24
N ASP A 105 -3.72 -7.06 5.29
CA ASP A 105 -4.62 -7.84 4.40
C ASP A 105 -3.88 -8.76 3.41
N GLN A 106 -2.58 -8.53 3.18
CA GLN A 106 -1.77 -9.39 2.33
C GLN A 106 -1.19 -10.61 3.07
N ASP A 107 -1.31 -10.67 4.41
CA ASP A 107 -0.78 -11.77 5.22
C ASP A 107 -1.22 -13.17 4.74
N PRO A 108 -2.46 -13.42 4.29
CA PRO A 108 -2.85 -14.74 3.81
C PRO A 108 -1.94 -15.29 2.69
N TYR A 109 -1.48 -14.44 1.76
CA TYR A 109 -0.54 -14.84 0.71
C TYR A 109 0.79 -15.26 1.29
N PHE A 110 1.37 -14.43 2.15
CA PHE A 110 2.73 -14.67 2.64
C PHE A 110 2.80 -15.69 3.76
N ARG A 111 1.70 -15.88 4.52
CA ARG A 111 1.55 -17.02 5.43
C ARG A 111 1.60 -18.32 4.65
N MET A 112 0.86 -18.44 3.55
CA MET A 112 0.96 -19.57 2.62
C MET A 112 2.40 -19.71 2.09
N THR A 113 3.02 -18.62 1.64
CA THR A 113 4.41 -18.63 1.12
C THR A 113 5.42 -19.16 2.15
N ARG A 114 5.28 -18.75 3.43
CA ARG A 114 6.15 -19.21 4.53
C ARG A 114 5.97 -20.69 4.86
N ASP A 115 4.78 -21.25 4.68
CA ASP A 115 4.52 -22.67 4.88
C ASP A 115 5.13 -23.53 3.76
N VAL A 116 5.15 -23.03 2.53
CA VAL A 116 5.71 -23.76 1.38
C VAL A 116 7.21 -23.60 1.23
N ALA A 117 7.79 -22.47 1.66
CA ALA A 117 9.21 -22.16 1.44
C ALA A 117 10.18 -23.28 1.91
N PRO A 118 10.04 -23.87 3.12
CA PRO A 118 10.93 -24.96 3.56
C PRO A 118 10.81 -26.22 2.69
N ARG A 119 9.61 -26.53 2.19
CA ARG A 119 9.37 -27.69 1.30
C ARG A 119 10.05 -27.51 -0.05
N LEU A 120 10.23 -26.26 -0.47
CA LEU A 120 10.94 -25.87 -1.69
C LEU A 120 12.44 -25.59 -1.46
N LYS A 121 12.93 -25.75 -0.23
CA LYS A 121 14.32 -25.44 0.19
C LYS A 121 14.68 -23.96 0.01
N PHE A 122 13.71 -23.06 0.18
CA PHE A 122 13.92 -21.61 0.18
C PHE A 122 13.80 -21.03 1.60
N PRO A 123 14.47 -19.89 1.88
CA PRO A 123 14.25 -19.16 3.11
C PRO A 123 12.80 -18.65 3.19
N LYS A 124 12.24 -18.61 4.40
CA LYS A 124 10.93 -17.99 4.64
C LYS A 124 11.05 -16.48 4.46
N PRO A 125 10.13 -15.81 3.74
CA PRO A 125 10.12 -14.35 3.69
C PRO A 125 9.81 -13.78 5.09
N ALA A 126 10.46 -12.67 5.41
CA ALA A 126 10.16 -11.83 6.56
C ALA A 126 9.10 -10.77 6.18
N LEU A 127 8.29 -10.34 7.15
CA LEU A 127 7.21 -9.39 6.92
C LEU A 127 7.28 -8.24 7.92
N ILE A 128 6.92 -7.04 7.45
CA ILE A 128 6.62 -5.88 8.28
C ILE A 128 5.25 -5.37 7.85
N TYR A 129 4.30 -5.34 8.80
CA TYR A 129 2.93 -4.97 8.52
C TYR A 129 2.67 -3.50 8.84
N SER A 130 1.97 -2.80 7.93
CA SER A 130 1.35 -1.52 8.24
C SER A 130 -0.09 -1.70 8.70
N THR A 131 -0.57 -0.77 9.51
CA THR A 131 -2.01 -0.56 9.70
C THR A 131 -2.65 0.02 8.43
N PHE A 132 -3.98 0.00 8.36
CA PHE A 132 -4.70 0.62 7.25
C PHE A 132 -4.82 2.13 7.43
N LEU A 133 -4.61 2.87 6.33
CA LEU A 133 -5.07 4.24 6.24
C LEU A 133 -6.62 4.23 6.26
N PRO A 134 -7.27 4.88 7.24
CA PRO A 134 -8.71 4.78 7.40
C PRO A 134 -9.44 5.52 6.27
N ALA A 135 -10.67 5.09 5.98
CA ALA A 135 -11.57 5.82 5.11
C ALA A 135 -11.98 7.16 5.75
N LEU A 136 -12.34 8.13 4.92
CA LEU A 136 -12.83 9.44 5.39
C LEU A 136 -14.02 9.28 6.35
N GLN A 137 -14.92 8.34 6.08
CA GLN A 137 -16.16 8.17 6.84
C GLN A 137 -15.97 7.51 8.22
N GLY A 138 -14.80 6.94 8.53
CA GLY A 138 -14.56 6.33 9.84
C GLY A 138 -13.40 5.34 9.88
N ALA A 139 -12.88 5.09 11.09
CA ALA A 139 -11.67 4.30 11.30
C ALA A 139 -11.87 2.78 11.12
N GLN A 140 -13.12 2.32 11.07
CA GLN A 140 -13.47 0.91 10.94
C GLN A 140 -13.39 0.38 9.50
N THR A 141 -13.35 1.28 8.50
CA THR A 141 -13.29 0.90 7.09
C THR A 141 -11.98 1.37 6.46
N LYS A 142 -11.41 0.51 5.61
CA LYS A 142 -10.23 0.84 4.79
C LYS A 142 -10.66 1.79 3.68
N MET A 143 -9.80 2.75 3.35
CA MET A 143 -9.98 3.60 2.19
C MET A 143 -10.09 2.77 0.89
N ALA A 144 -11.14 3.00 0.08
CA ALA A 144 -11.39 2.25 -1.14
C ALA A 144 -11.62 3.18 -2.33
N ALA A 145 -10.88 2.96 -3.42
CA ALA A 145 -10.98 3.77 -4.63
C ALA A 145 -12.36 3.70 -5.33
N SER A 146 -13.17 2.69 -5.00
CA SER A 146 -14.52 2.47 -5.54
C SER A 146 -15.55 3.53 -5.09
N ASP A 147 -15.29 4.24 -3.99
CA ASP A 147 -16.14 5.34 -3.53
C ASP A 147 -15.30 6.61 -3.32
N SER A 148 -15.50 7.58 -4.21
CA SER A 148 -14.80 8.87 -4.20
C SER A 148 -15.01 9.71 -2.93
N THR A 149 -16.05 9.40 -2.13
CA THR A 149 -16.35 10.07 -0.87
C THR A 149 -15.62 9.44 0.33
N THR A 150 -15.07 8.22 0.16
CA THR A 150 -14.30 7.52 1.19
C THR A 150 -12.81 7.84 1.14
N CYS A 151 -12.31 8.38 0.03
CA CYS A 151 -10.88 8.41 -0.27
C CYS A 151 -10.39 9.75 -0.83
N ILE A 152 -9.09 9.99 -0.64
CA ILE A 152 -8.36 11.08 -1.30
C ILE A 152 -7.49 10.45 -2.37
N TYR A 153 -7.70 10.85 -3.62
CA TYR A 153 -6.93 10.34 -4.75
C TYR A 153 -5.63 11.11 -4.91
N LEU A 154 -4.59 10.44 -5.44
CA LEU A 154 -3.35 11.11 -5.84
C LEU A 154 -3.56 12.18 -6.92
N SER A 155 -4.67 12.12 -7.66
CA SER A 155 -5.07 13.08 -8.68
C SER A 155 -5.96 14.22 -8.15
N ASP A 156 -6.35 14.21 -6.87
CA ASP A 156 -7.20 15.28 -6.33
C ASP A 156 -6.46 16.62 -6.29
N THR A 157 -7.17 17.69 -6.62
CA THR A 157 -6.69 19.07 -6.45
C THR A 157 -6.75 19.48 -4.97
N ALA A 158 -5.96 20.49 -4.58
CA ALA A 158 -6.01 21.08 -3.23
C ALA A 158 -7.45 21.45 -2.79
N LYS A 159 -8.28 21.95 -3.72
CA LYS A 159 -9.70 22.26 -3.45
C LYS A 159 -10.53 21.00 -3.19
N GLN A 160 -10.31 19.92 -3.96
CA GLN A 160 -10.99 18.64 -3.74
C GLN A 160 -10.58 18.01 -2.40
N ILE A 161 -9.28 18.01 -2.07
CA ILE A 161 -8.75 17.53 -0.78
C ILE A 161 -9.43 18.27 0.38
N LYS A 162 -9.40 19.62 0.34
CA LYS A 162 -10.07 20.47 1.33
C LYS A 162 -11.55 20.15 1.48
N ASN A 163 -12.27 20.02 0.37
CA ASN A 163 -13.70 19.74 0.39
C ASN A 163 -14.01 18.35 0.95
N LYS A 164 -13.21 17.35 0.57
CA LYS A 164 -13.38 15.98 1.02
C LYS A 164 -13.13 15.83 2.52
N ILE A 165 -12.05 16.41 3.04
CA ILE A 165 -11.75 16.37 4.48
C ILE A 165 -12.82 17.13 5.28
N ASN A 166 -13.21 18.33 4.83
CA ASN A 166 -14.24 19.09 5.54
C ASN A 166 -15.59 18.38 5.58
N LYS A 167 -16.03 17.82 4.45
CA LYS A 167 -17.38 17.26 4.30
C LYS A 167 -17.51 15.79 4.75
N TYR A 168 -16.50 14.96 4.49
CA TYR A 168 -16.60 13.52 4.65
C TYR A 168 -15.72 12.95 5.75
N ALA A 169 -14.65 13.65 6.18
CA ALA A 169 -13.83 13.16 7.29
C ALA A 169 -14.64 13.17 8.59
N PHE A 170 -14.83 11.99 9.17
CA PHE A 170 -15.50 11.80 10.46
C PHE A 170 -14.73 12.54 11.55
N SER A 171 -15.49 13.27 12.38
CA SER A 171 -14.99 14.08 13.50
C SER A 171 -15.13 13.30 14.80
N GLY A 172 -14.06 13.25 15.58
CA GLY A 172 -14.10 12.76 16.97
C GLY A 172 -14.51 13.83 17.99
N GLY A 173 -14.75 15.06 17.55
CA GLY A 173 -15.20 16.19 18.37
C GLY A 173 -16.71 16.24 18.59
N GLN A 174 -17.17 17.24 19.35
CA GLN A 174 -18.58 17.39 19.73
C GLN A 174 -19.38 18.19 18.69
N ALA A 175 -20.70 18.17 18.81
CA ALA A 175 -21.61 18.84 17.87
C ALA A 175 -21.57 20.37 18.00
N SER A 176 -21.40 20.89 19.22
CA SER A 176 -21.29 22.32 19.51
C SER A 176 -19.89 22.70 20.00
N ILE A 177 -19.55 24.00 19.88
CA ILE A 177 -18.27 24.52 20.36
C ILE A 177 -18.21 24.43 21.87
N GLU A 178 -19.32 24.74 22.56
CA GLU A 178 -19.45 24.73 24.01
C GLU A 178 -19.19 23.33 24.57
N GLU A 179 -19.82 22.30 23.99
CA GLU A 179 -19.59 20.91 24.37
C GLU A 179 -18.16 20.49 24.06
N HIS A 180 -17.61 20.88 22.91
CA HIS A 180 -16.24 20.50 22.55
C HIS A 180 -15.21 21.13 23.49
N ARG A 181 -15.43 22.37 23.94
CA ARG A 181 -14.59 23.04 24.93
C ARG A 181 -14.68 22.37 26.31
N ALA A 182 -15.84 21.79 26.65
CA ALA A 182 -16.07 21.14 27.94
C ALA A 182 -15.63 19.67 27.99
N LEU A 183 -15.85 18.92 26.90
CA LEU A 183 -15.67 17.47 26.82
C LEU A 183 -14.48 17.04 25.94
N GLY A 184 -13.96 17.94 25.12
CA GLY A 184 -12.89 17.66 24.16
C GLY A 184 -13.31 16.81 22.97
N GLY A 185 -12.31 16.40 22.19
CA GLY A 185 -12.45 15.46 21.08
C GLY A 185 -11.68 14.15 21.29
N ASN A 186 -12.15 13.10 20.63
CA ASN A 186 -11.53 11.77 20.68
C ASN A 186 -10.62 11.53 19.47
N CYS A 187 -9.32 11.59 19.70
CA CYS A 187 -8.28 11.34 18.68
C CYS A 187 -8.31 9.91 18.12
N ASP A 188 -8.76 8.91 18.88
CA ASP A 188 -8.76 7.50 18.43
C ASP A 188 -9.74 7.26 17.28
N VAL A 189 -10.79 8.08 17.18
CA VAL A 189 -11.82 7.97 16.14
C VAL A 189 -11.79 9.11 15.12
N ASP A 190 -11.12 10.23 15.41
CA ASP A 190 -11.06 11.38 14.50
C ASP A 190 -10.15 11.11 13.29
N ILE A 191 -10.72 11.16 12.09
CA ILE A 191 -10.00 10.80 10.86
C ILE A 191 -8.93 11.83 10.48
N SER A 192 -9.13 13.10 10.81
CA SER A 192 -8.13 14.12 10.53
C SER A 192 -6.90 13.94 11.42
N TYR A 193 -7.10 13.61 12.69
CA TYR A 193 -6.02 13.19 13.56
C TYR A 193 -5.34 11.90 13.06
N GLN A 194 -6.11 10.89 12.65
CA GLN A 194 -5.53 9.67 12.09
C GLN A 194 -4.65 9.96 10.86
N PHE A 195 -5.05 10.87 9.96
CA PHE A 195 -4.24 11.24 8.79
C PHE A 195 -2.95 11.95 9.19
N LEU A 196 -3.00 12.82 10.21
CA LEU A 196 -1.79 13.46 10.73
C LEU A 196 -0.78 12.43 11.25
N ARG A 197 -1.21 11.33 11.88
CA ARG A 197 -0.29 10.26 12.30
C ARG A 197 0.48 9.60 11.15
N TYR A 198 -0.01 9.68 9.92
CA TYR A 198 0.65 9.12 8.74
C TYR A 198 1.50 10.13 7.97
N PHE A 199 1.10 11.40 7.96
CA PHE A 199 1.67 12.42 7.06
C PHE A 199 2.42 13.54 7.77
N LEU A 200 2.25 13.71 9.08
CA LEU A 200 3.00 14.68 9.87
C LEU A 200 4.27 14.03 10.40
N ASP A 201 5.43 14.47 9.90
CA ASP A 201 6.74 13.89 10.24
C ASP A 201 7.21 14.22 11.67
N SER A 202 6.65 15.23 12.33
CA SER A 202 7.09 15.68 13.65
C SER A 202 6.33 14.97 14.76
N ASP A 203 7.00 14.02 15.41
CA ASP A 203 6.47 13.31 16.60
C ASP A 203 6.11 14.29 17.73
N GLU A 204 6.94 15.31 17.96
CA GLU A 204 6.67 16.36 18.96
C GLU A 204 5.39 17.11 18.63
N ARG A 205 5.20 17.52 17.37
CA ARG A 205 3.99 18.23 16.95
C ARG A 205 2.75 17.34 16.99
N LEU A 206 2.89 16.07 16.60
CA LEU A 206 1.81 15.10 16.70
C LEU A 206 1.41 14.87 18.16
N GLU A 207 2.40 14.80 19.05
CA GLU A 207 2.19 14.68 20.49
C GLU A 207 1.61 15.95 21.10
N GLU A 208 1.98 17.15 20.66
CA GLU A 208 1.32 18.40 21.08
C GLU A 208 -0.17 18.45 20.69
N ILE A 209 -0.49 17.89 19.52
CA ILE A 209 -1.88 17.78 19.04
C ILE A 209 -2.63 16.72 19.88
N ARG A 210 -1.97 15.60 20.20
CA ARG A 210 -2.53 14.45 20.93
C ARG A 210 -2.63 14.68 22.43
N GLN A 211 -1.49 14.95 23.05
CA GLN A 211 -1.28 15.10 24.47
C GLN A 211 -1.34 16.57 24.85
N VAL A 212 -2.12 16.78 25.90
CA VAL A 212 -1.91 17.82 26.90
C VAL A 212 -2.53 19.19 26.66
N LEU A 213 -2.78 19.72 25.45
CA LEU A 213 -3.44 21.04 25.38
C LEU A 213 -4.51 21.29 24.32
N GLN A 214 -4.62 20.61 23.18
CA GLN A 214 -5.51 21.12 22.14
C GLN A 214 -6.77 20.29 21.85
N TYR A 215 -6.72 19.09 21.27
CA TYR A 215 -7.97 18.44 20.82
C TYR A 215 -8.74 17.71 21.94
N THR A 216 -8.07 16.87 22.74
CA THR A 216 -8.71 16.11 23.84
C THR A 216 -9.13 16.97 25.02
N SER A 217 -8.50 18.12 25.22
CA SER A 217 -8.90 19.13 26.21
C SER A 217 -10.01 20.06 25.73
N GLY A 218 -10.28 20.09 24.41
CA GLY A 218 -11.21 21.02 23.78
C GLY A 218 -10.63 22.40 23.40
N GLN A 219 -9.33 22.66 23.57
CA GLN A 219 -8.74 23.96 23.17
C GLN A 219 -8.52 24.15 21.65
N MET A 220 -8.35 23.08 20.87
CA MET A 220 -8.40 23.10 19.40
C MET A 220 -9.74 22.56 18.96
N LEU A 221 -10.39 23.29 18.07
CA LEU A 221 -11.66 22.87 17.47
C LEU A 221 -11.41 21.87 16.33
N THR A 222 -12.40 21.04 16.03
CA THR A 222 -12.36 20.12 14.87
C THR A 222 -12.00 20.84 13.57
N GLY A 223 -12.48 22.06 13.35
CA GLY A 223 -12.15 22.83 12.15
C GLY A 223 -10.66 23.17 12.02
N GLU A 224 -9.99 23.42 13.14
CA GLU A 224 -8.55 23.70 13.20
C GLU A 224 -7.73 22.43 12.96
N LEU A 225 -8.13 21.31 13.56
CA LEU A 225 -7.54 20.00 13.31
C LEU A 225 -7.65 19.59 11.83
N LYS A 226 -8.85 19.76 11.24
CA LYS A 226 -9.09 19.51 9.82
C LYS A 226 -8.21 20.38 8.94
N LYS A 227 -8.00 21.65 9.30
CA LYS A 227 -7.12 22.55 8.55
C LYS A 227 -5.69 22.02 8.52
N LEU A 228 -5.13 21.59 9.66
CA LEU A 228 -3.80 20.99 9.73
C LEU A 228 -3.71 19.73 8.84
N ALA A 229 -4.69 18.83 8.94
CA ALA A 229 -4.72 17.63 8.11
C ALA A 229 -4.81 17.97 6.61
N ILE A 230 -5.60 18.99 6.23
CA ILE A 230 -5.70 19.46 4.85
C ILE A 230 -4.34 19.97 4.36
N ASP A 231 -3.63 20.75 5.17
CA ASP A 231 -2.35 21.33 4.79
C ASP A 231 -1.29 20.24 4.55
N GLU A 232 -1.14 19.29 5.48
CA GLU A 232 -0.16 18.19 5.35
C GLU A 232 -0.51 17.23 4.20
N VAL A 233 -1.77 16.81 4.07
CA VAL A 233 -2.20 15.94 2.96
C VAL A 233 -2.02 16.65 1.62
N THR A 234 -2.40 17.93 1.53
CA THR A 234 -2.24 18.70 0.28
C THR A 234 -0.77 18.81 -0.10
N LYS A 235 0.12 19.08 0.86
CA LYS A 235 1.57 19.12 0.63
C LYS A 235 2.07 17.80 0.04
N VAL A 236 1.76 16.67 0.69
CA VAL A 236 2.18 15.33 0.21
C VAL A 236 1.66 15.05 -1.20
N ILE A 237 0.38 15.30 -1.47
CA ILE A 237 -0.23 15.04 -2.77
C ILE A 237 0.36 15.94 -3.86
N LEU A 238 0.53 17.24 -3.60
CA LEU A 238 1.11 18.16 -4.58
C LEU A 238 2.58 17.85 -4.88
N ASP A 239 3.36 17.45 -3.87
CA ASP A 239 4.74 17.01 -4.04
C ASP A 239 4.82 15.73 -4.90
N MET A 240 3.93 14.76 -4.63
CA MET A 240 3.81 13.55 -5.45
C MET A 240 3.39 13.88 -6.89
N GLN A 241 2.41 14.77 -7.10
CA GLN A 241 1.99 15.20 -8.43
C GLN A 241 3.11 15.93 -9.17
N ALA A 242 3.90 16.75 -8.49
CA ALA A 242 5.06 17.42 -9.07
C ALA A 242 6.12 16.42 -9.55
N ARG A 243 6.43 15.39 -8.73
CA ARG A 243 7.34 14.31 -9.13
C ARG A 243 6.75 13.48 -10.27
N ARG A 244 5.48 13.11 -10.20
CA ARG A 244 4.77 12.32 -11.23
C ARG A 244 4.78 12.98 -12.61
N LYS A 245 4.67 14.31 -12.68
CA LYS A 245 4.76 15.07 -13.94
C LYS A 245 6.09 14.88 -14.67
N ASN A 246 7.17 14.57 -13.94
CA ASN A 246 8.49 14.33 -14.50
C ASN A 246 8.75 12.86 -14.84
N VAL A 247 7.81 11.96 -14.53
CA VAL A 247 7.92 10.53 -14.87
C VAL A 247 7.48 10.34 -16.32
N THR A 248 8.46 10.22 -17.21
CA THR A 248 8.25 9.87 -18.62
C THR A 248 8.19 8.36 -18.83
N ASP A 249 7.72 7.92 -20.00
CA ASP A 249 7.74 6.50 -20.34
C ASP A 249 9.17 5.94 -20.37
N GLU A 250 10.15 6.73 -20.82
CA GLU A 250 11.57 6.33 -20.82
C GLU A 250 12.10 6.16 -19.38
N SER A 251 11.74 7.08 -18.48
CA SER A 251 12.13 6.97 -17.07
C SER A 251 11.51 5.74 -16.41
N LEU A 252 10.27 5.39 -16.78
CA LEU A 252 9.60 4.18 -16.30
C LEU A 252 10.26 2.93 -16.88
N ASP A 253 10.62 2.93 -18.16
CA ASP A 253 11.24 1.79 -18.83
C ASP A 253 12.59 1.43 -18.18
N GLU A 254 13.30 2.39 -17.59
CA GLU A 254 14.47 2.09 -16.75
C GLU A 254 14.09 1.21 -15.54
N PHE A 255 12.95 1.39 -14.88
CA PHE A 255 12.52 0.50 -13.79
C PHE A 255 12.09 -0.89 -14.30
N LEU A 256 11.58 -0.99 -15.52
CA LEU A 256 11.05 -2.23 -16.13
C LEU A 256 12.13 -3.07 -16.83
N LYS A 257 13.29 -2.48 -17.11
CA LYS A 257 14.37 -3.15 -17.84
C LYS A 257 14.96 -4.30 -17.04
N ILE A 258 14.94 -5.50 -17.61
CA ILE A 258 15.62 -6.69 -17.07
C ILE A 258 17.13 -6.46 -17.13
N ARG A 259 17.75 -6.11 -15.99
CA ARG A 259 19.18 -5.81 -15.85
C ARG A 259 19.72 -6.16 -14.44
N PRO A 260 21.04 -6.34 -14.28
CA PRO A 260 21.65 -6.32 -12.96
C PRO A 260 21.40 -4.99 -12.24
N LEU A 261 21.02 -5.07 -10.97
CA LEU A 261 20.93 -3.90 -10.10
C LEU A 261 22.31 -3.52 -9.53
N LYS A 262 22.37 -2.43 -8.77
CA LYS A 262 23.60 -1.84 -8.22
C LYS A 262 24.40 -2.82 -7.35
N TYR A 263 23.74 -3.77 -6.69
CA TYR A 263 24.38 -4.72 -5.77
C TYR A 263 24.64 -6.06 -6.45
N LYS A 264 25.79 -6.66 -6.12
CA LYS A 264 26.18 -8.01 -6.53
C LYS A 264 26.18 -8.91 -5.30
N PHE A 265 25.70 -10.14 -5.47
CA PHE A 265 25.49 -11.13 -4.40
C PHE A 265 26.24 -12.44 -4.69
#